data_AF-A0A2T0KM16-F1
#
_entry.id   AF-A0A2T0KM16-F1
#
_cell.length_a   1.000
_cell.length_b   1.000
_cell.length_c   1.000
_cell.angle_alpha   90.00
_cell.angle_beta   90.00
_cell.angle_gamma   90.00
#
_symmetry.space_group_name_H-M   'P 1'
#
loop_
_entity.id
_entity.type
_entity.pdbx_description
1 polymer ?
#
loop_
_entity_poly.entity_id
_entity_poly.type
_entity_poly.pdbx_seq_one_letter_code
_entity_poly.pdbx_strand_id
1 'polypeptide(L)'
;MEHEENDCSSVLSEVYLYLDLECSEDRRQLIQKHLDECAGCLREFGIEHEVKALVSRCCGDERAPAELRDRLRSKLGQLEVQTETREFLP
;
A
#
# COMPACT_ATOMS: atom_id res chain seq x y z
N MET A 1 18.01 22.03 -18.22
CA MET A 1 17.68 21.15 -17.07
C MET A 1 16.23 20.80 -17.27
N GLU A 2 15.97 19.74 -18.04
CA GLU A 2 14.64 19.43 -18.64
C GLU A 2 14.34 17.92 -18.53
N HIS A 3 14.85 17.26 -17.48
CA HIS A 3 14.67 15.82 -17.27
C HIS A 3 13.70 15.48 -16.12
N GLU A 4 12.95 16.46 -15.59
CA GLU A 4 12.17 16.25 -14.35
C GLU A 4 10.64 16.29 -14.55
N GLU A 5 10.09 17.04 -15.52
CA GLU A 5 8.63 17.16 -15.66
C GLU A 5 7.92 15.86 -16.09
N ASN A 6 8.57 15.01 -16.91
CA ASN A 6 7.95 13.76 -17.39
C ASN A 6 7.84 12.68 -16.30
N ASP A 7 8.71 12.70 -15.28
CA ASP A 7 8.71 11.69 -14.22
C ASP A 7 7.78 12.10 -13.07
N CYS A 8 7.71 13.41 -12.76
CA CYS A 8 6.84 13.95 -11.71
C CYS A 8 5.36 13.63 -11.94
N SER A 9 4.85 13.82 -13.16
CA SER A 9 3.44 13.57 -13.50
C SER A 9 3.08 12.09 -13.33
N SER A 10 3.97 11.19 -13.76
CA SER A 10 3.77 9.74 -13.59
C SER A 10 3.75 9.36 -12.11
N VAL A 11 4.72 9.85 -11.34
CA VAL A 11 4.83 9.56 -9.90
C VAL A 11 3.61 10.08 -9.13
N LEU A 12 3.16 11.31 -9.41
CA LEU A 12 1.97 11.88 -8.78
C LEU A 12 0.70 11.13 -9.19
N SER A 13 0.61 10.60 -10.42
CA SER A 13 -0.55 9.80 -10.84
C SER A 13 -0.65 8.46 -10.10
N GLU A 14 0.47 7.90 -9.67
CA GLU A 14 0.56 6.60 -8.96
C GLU A 14 0.68 6.76 -7.44
N VAL A 15 0.63 7.99 -6.93
CA VAL A 15 0.88 8.32 -5.52
C VAL A 15 -0.09 7.63 -4.56
N TYR A 16 -1.36 7.48 -4.97
CA TYR A 16 -2.38 6.80 -4.16
C TYR A 16 -2.11 5.29 -4.08
N LEU A 17 -1.75 4.65 -5.19
CA LEU A 17 -1.37 3.23 -5.20
C LEU A 17 -0.15 2.99 -4.32
N TYR A 18 0.81 3.91 -4.33
CA TYR A 18 1.96 3.88 -3.42
C TYR A 18 1.53 4.00 -1.95
N LEU A 19 0.68 4.97 -1.63
CA LEU A 19 0.15 5.18 -0.28
C LEU A 19 -0.66 3.99 0.23
N ASP A 20 -1.43 3.32 -0.63
CA ASP A 20 -2.27 2.16 -0.30
C ASP A 20 -1.51 0.83 -0.30
N LEU A 21 -0.22 0.84 -0.66
CA LEU A 21 0.61 -0.35 -0.84
C LEU A 21 0.07 -1.28 -1.95
N GLU A 22 -0.63 -0.70 -2.93
CA GLU A 22 -1.24 -1.39 -4.08
C GLU A 22 -0.38 -1.30 -5.34
N CYS A 23 0.91 -0.98 -5.21
CA CYS A 23 1.87 -0.97 -6.31
C CYS A 23 2.86 -2.14 -6.23
N SER A 24 3.44 -2.52 -7.37
CA SER A 24 4.51 -3.52 -7.39
C SER A 24 5.76 -3.01 -6.66
N GLU A 25 6.62 -3.92 -6.21
CA GLU A 25 7.85 -3.56 -5.50
C GLU A 25 8.77 -2.68 -6.35
N ASP A 26 8.91 -2.97 -7.64
CA ASP A 26 9.70 -2.15 -8.58
C ASP A 26 9.15 -0.72 -8.68
N ARG A 27 7.82 -0.57 -8.73
CA ARG A 27 7.17 0.75 -8.81
C ARG A 27 7.35 1.52 -7.52
N ARG A 28 7.23 0.82 -6.38
CA ARG A 28 7.46 1.40 -5.06
C ARG A 28 8.86 1.99 -4.93
N GLN A 29 9.88 1.25 -5.38
CA GLN A 29 11.27 1.72 -5.34
C GLN A 29 11.49 2.94 -6.24
N LEU A 30 10.89 2.94 -7.44
CA LEU A 30 11.00 4.07 -8.37
C LEU A 30 10.35 5.34 -7.81
N ILE A 31 9.13 5.23 -7.28
CA ILE A 31 8.43 6.35 -6.65
C ILE A 31 9.22 6.86 -5.44
N GLN A 32 9.72 5.96 -4.60
CA GLN A 32 10.54 6.35 -3.45
C GLN A 32 11.79 7.13 -3.87
N LYS A 33 12.54 6.61 -4.84
CA LYS A 33 13.72 7.29 -5.36
C LYS A 33 13.38 8.68 -5.90
N HIS A 34 12.29 8.81 -6.64
CA HIS A 34 11.84 10.11 -7.15
C HIS A 34 11.50 11.09 -6.01
N LEU A 35 10.78 10.64 -4.98
CA LEU A 35 10.44 11.48 -3.83
C LEU A 35 11.69 11.93 -3.04
N ASP A 36 12.75 11.11 -3.01
CA ASP A 36 14.04 11.46 -2.41
C ASP A 36 14.81 12.51 -3.22
N GLU A 37 14.67 12.50 -4.55
CA GLU A 37 15.39 13.39 -5.48
C GLU A 37 14.61 14.68 -5.80
N CYS A 38 13.28 14.65 -5.75
CA CYS A 38 12.39 15.74 -6.16
C CYS A 38 11.65 16.39 -4.97
N ALA A 39 12.15 17.52 -4.51
CA ALA A 39 11.53 18.29 -3.43
C ALA A 39 10.12 18.83 -3.78
N GLY A 40 9.78 18.96 -5.07
CA GLY A 40 8.45 19.35 -5.53
C GLY A 40 7.41 18.29 -5.21
N CYS A 41 7.62 17.09 -5.74
CA CYS A 41 6.75 15.94 -5.49
C CYS A 41 6.72 15.56 -4.01
N LEU A 42 7.83 15.69 -3.27
CA LEU A 42 7.84 15.43 -1.84
C LEU A 42 6.89 16.35 -1.05
N ARG A 43 6.79 17.63 -1.43
CA ARG A 43 5.86 18.57 -0.79
C ARG A 43 4.41 18.24 -1.09
N GLU A 44 4.11 17.90 -2.34
CA GLU A 44 2.75 17.51 -2.75
C GLU A 44 2.33 16.18 -2.10
N PHE A 45 3.21 15.18 -2.13
CA PHE A 45 3.05 13.89 -1.46
C PHE A 45 2.84 14.03 0.05
N GLY A 46 3.60 14.93 0.70
CA GLY A 46 3.56 15.10 2.15
C GLY A 46 2.16 15.43 2.67
N ILE A 47 1.44 16.31 1.97
CA ILE A 47 0.05 16.67 2.32
C ILE A 47 -0.86 15.45 2.22
N GLU A 48 -0.81 14.73 1.10
CA GLU A 48 -1.63 13.52 0.88
C GLU A 48 -1.37 12.44 1.95
N HIS A 49 -0.10 12.24 2.31
CA HIS A 49 0.28 11.32 3.38
C HIS A 49 -0.29 11.76 4.74
N GLU A 50 -0.20 13.05 5.09
CA GLU A 50 -0.74 13.57 6.35
C GLU A 50 -2.27 13.48 6.41
N VAL A 51 -2.96 13.75 5.29
CA VAL A 51 -4.42 13.61 5.19
C VAL A 51 -4.82 12.14 5.35
N LYS A 52 -4.13 11.22 4.69
CA LYS A 52 -4.39 9.78 4.85
C LYS A 52 -4.17 9.31 6.28
N ALA A 53 -3.10 9.76 6.92
CA ALA A 53 -2.84 9.48 8.33
C ALA A 53 -3.93 10.08 9.25
N LEU A 54 -4.50 11.24 8.88
CA LEU A 54 -5.63 11.86 9.58
C LEU A 54 -6.91 11.06 9.45
N VAL A 55 -7.25 10.59 8.26
CA VAL A 55 -8.42 9.74 8.08
C VAL A 55 -8.24 8.42 8.81
N SER A 56 -7.05 7.83 8.77
CA SER A 56 -6.75 6.58 9.48
C SER A 56 -6.92 6.71 11.01
N ARG A 57 -6.41 7.77 11.64
CA ARG A 57 -6.62 8.02 13.09
C ARG A 57 -8.07 8.42 13.42
N CYS A 58 -8.67 9.23 12.54
CA CYS A 58 -10.06 9.71 12.58
C CYS A 58 -11.11 8.61 12.62
N CYS A 59 -10.98 7.73 11.63
CA CYS A 59 -12.04 6.87 11.15
C CYS A 59 -11.59 5.40 11.01
N GLY A 60 -10.30 5.11 11.17
CA GLY A 60 -9.72 3.78 11.00
C GLY A 60 -9.51 3.00 12.30
N ASP A 61 -9.67 3.62 13.47
CA ASP A 61 -9.57 2.93 14.78
C ASP A 61 -10.89 2.27 15.21
N GLU A 62 -11.92 2.24 14.33
CA GLU A 62 -13.11 1.46 14.60
C GLU A 62 -12.74 -0.03 14.59
N ARG A 63 -12.54 -0.59 15.79
CA ARG A 63 -12.14 -1.99 15.95
C ARG A 63 -13.22 -2.88 15.35
N ALA A 64 -12.80 -3.71 14.39
CA ALA A 64 -13.66 -4.75 13.85
C ALA A 64 -14.31 -5.57 14.98
N PRO A 65 -15.63 -5.84 14.91
CA PRO A 65 -16.34 -6.61 15.93
C PRO A 65 -15.65 -7.94 16.23
N ALA A 66 -15.64 -8.35 17.51
CA ALA A 66 -14.97 -9.58 17.95
C ALA A 66 -15.46 -10.81 17.15
N GLU A 67 -16.77 -10.91 16.91
CA GLU A 67 -17.35 -12.00 16.13
C GLU A 67 -16.81 -12.09 14.70
N LEU A 68 -16.58 -10.94 14.03
CA LEU A 68 -16.01 -10.94 12.68
C LEU A 68 -14.56 -11.45 12.73
N ARG A 69 -13.79 -10.99 13.71
CA ARG A 69 -12.39 -11.41 13.90
C ARG A 69 -12.27 -12.90 14.20
N ASP A 70 -13.12 -13.43 15.07
CA ASP A 70 -13.09 -14.86 15.42
C ASP A 70 -13.51 -15.72 14.23
N ARG A 71 -14.56 -15.32 13.50
CA ARG A 71 -14.95 -15.99 12.25
C ARG A 71 -13.84 -15.99 11.21
N LEU A 72 -13.12 -14.88 11.03
CA LEU A 72 -11.99 -14.78 10.11
C LEU A 72 -10.84 -15.70 10.54
N ARG A 73 -10.45 -15.70 11.82
CA ARG A 73 -9.41 -16.59 12.36
C ARG A 73 -9.75 -18.06 12.16
N SER A 74 -10.99 -18.47 12.47
CA SER A 74 -11.42 -19.85 12.24
C SER A 74 -11.35 -20.26 10.76
N LYS A 75 -11.76 -19.37 9.85
CA LYS A 75 -11.67 -19.65 8.40
C LYS A 75 -10.22 -19.71 7.89
N LEU A 76 -9.35 -18.81 8.37
CA LEU A 76 -7.93 -18.80 7.98
C LEU A 76 -7.22 -20.08 8.46
N GLY A 77 -7.45 -20.51 9.71
CA GLY A 77 -6.89 -21.77 10.20
C GLY A 77 -7.38 -23.01 9.46
N GLN A 78 -8.59 -22.98 8.87
CA GLN A 78 -9.08 -24.05 8.01
C GLN A 78 -8.40 -24.06 6.62
N LEU A 79 -7.97 -22.90 6.11
CA LEU A 79 -7.28 -22.77 4.83
C LEU A 79 -5.83 -23.24 4.90
N GLU A 80 -5.13 -22.98 6.01
CA GLU A 80 -3.74 -23.48 6.22
C GLU A 80 -3.68 -25.01 6.21
N VAL A 81 -4.74 -25.69 6.65
CA VAL A 81 -4.85 -27.16 6.62
C VAL A 81 -5.05 -27.69 5.19
N GLN A 82 -5.45 -26.85 4.22
CA GLN A 82 -5.73 -27.27 2.84
C GLN A 82 -4.54 -27.09 1.89
N THR A 83 -3.48 -26.41 2.31
CA THR A 83 -2.28 -26.17 1.47
C THR A 83 -1.31 -27.35 1.37
N GLU A 84 -1.53 -28.47 2.07
CA GLU A 84 -0.64 -29.64 2.06
C GLU A 84 -1.00 -30.74 1.01
N THR A 85 -2.02 -30.57 0.15
CA THR A 85 -2.47 -31.66 -0.76
C THR A 85 -2.37 -31.36 -2.27
N ARG A 86 -1.70 -30.28 -2.66
CA ARG A 86 -1.29 -30.03 -4.06
C ARG A 86 0.16 -29.54 -3.93
N GLU A 87 1.21 -30.34 -3.98
CA GLU A 87 1.69 -31.08 -5.14
C GLU A 87 2.75 -32.10 -4.66
N PHE A 88 2.40 -33.38 -4.65
CA PHE A 88 3.38 -34.47 -4.77
C PHE A 88 2.78 -35.49 -5.72
N LEU A 89 2.94 -35.25 -7.02
CA LEU A 89 2.85 -36.30 -8.02
C LEU A 89 4.17 -36.26 -8.83
N PRO A 90 4.88 -37.39 -8.98
CA PRO A 90 6.19 -37.46 -9.63
C PRO A 90 6.17 -37.13 -11.12
#